data_AF-A0A4Y2W0I3-F1
#
_entry.id   AF-A0A4Y2W0I3-F1
#
_cell.length_a   1.000
_cell.length_b   1.000
_cell.length_c   1.000
_cell.angle_alpha   90.00
_cell.angle_beta   90.00
_cell.angle_gamma   90.00
#
_symmetry.space_group_name_H-M   'P 1'
#
loop_
_entity.id
_entity.type
_entity.pdbx_description
1 polymer ?
#
loop_
_entity_poly.entity_id
_entity_poly.type
_entity_poly.pdbx_seq_one_letter_code
_entity_poly.pdbx_strand_id
1 'polypeptide(L)'
;MEGCRSNQTVNLVKYSSQMDKLKQTIGQKRIKSANREGMVFHQNTVRATLITPTRQKLSKLGWDVLLHPSYSPDLALLDYHLFQSSQNSQSVKNFNYLEDCKKHLDQFFSDNPWISYESGRMKLHKRQQIIIK
;
A
#
# COMPACT_ATOMS: atom_id res chain seq x y z
N MET A 1 -7.70 -12.47 4.44
CA MET A 1 -7.07 -11.37 5.23
C MET A 1 -8.02 -10.98 6.36
N GLU A 2 -7.57 -10.89 7.62
CA GLU A 2 -8.39 -10.30 8.69
C GLU A 2 -8.35 -8.76 8.59
N GLY A 3 -9.34 -8.20 7.89
CA GLY A 3 -9.53 -6.75 7.78
C GLY A 3 -9.96 -6.10 9.11
N CYS A 4 -10.12 -4.78 9.11
CA CYS A 4 -10.90 -4.12 10.16
C CYS A 4 -12.36 -4.59 10.07
N ARG A 5 -13.06 -4.71 11.21
CA ARG A 5 -14.51 -4.94 11.19
C ARG A 5 -15.21 -3.73 10.57
N SER A 6 -16.44 -3.93 10.09
CA SER A 6 -17.23 -2.83 9.51
C SER A 6 -17.25 -1.62 10.46
N ASN A 7 -17.04 -0.42 9.91
CA ASN A 7 -16.98 0.86 10.63
C ASN A 7 -15.84 1.03 11.65
N GLN A 8 -14.80 0.18 11.64
CA GLN A 8 -13.61 0.39 12.48
C GLN A 8 -12.53 1.19 11.74
N THR A 9 -12.06 2.26 12.39
CA THR A 9 -10.86 3.00 11.95
C THR A 9 -9.61 2.22 12.30
N VAL A 10 -8.62 2.20 11.41
CA VAL A 10 -7.31 1.62 11.69
C VAL A 10 -6.62 2.43 12.78
N ASN A 11 -6.54 1.88 13.99
CA ASN A 11 -5.78 2.45 15.08
C ASN A 11 -4.30 1.99 15.03
N LEU A 12 -3.47 2.57 15.90
CA LEU A 12 -2.04 2.29 15.96
C LEU A 12 -1.73 0.80 16.22
N VAL A 13 -2.52 0.14 17.08
CA VAL A 13 -2.32 -1.27 17.43
C VAL A 13 -2.57 -2.17 16.21
N LYS A 14 -3.68 -1.95 15.50
CA LYS A 14 -4.04 -2.71 14.30
C LYS A 14 -3.01 -2.46 13.19
N TYR A 15 -2.59 -1.21 13.01
CA TYR A 15 -1.55 -0.85 12.04
C TYR A 15 -0.22 -1.56 12.36
N SER A 16 0.24 -1.55 13.61
CA SER A 16 1.46 -2.27 14.02
C SER A 16 1.36 -3.77 13.74
N SER A 17 0.23 -4.40 14.07
CA SER A 17 -0.01 -5.82 13.80
C SER A 17 0.00 -6.12 12.29
N GLN A 18 -0.53 -5.22 11.47
CA GLN A 18 -0.47 -5.35 10.01
C GLN A 18 0.97 -5.28 9.49
N MET A 19 1.83 -4.44 10.09
CA MET A 19 3.25 -4.37 9.71
C MET A 19 4.00 -5.66 10.00
N ASP A 20 3.73 -6.29 11.16
CA ASP A 20 4.36 -7.57 11.52
C ASP A 20 3.96 -8.67 10.54
N LYS A 21 2.66 -8.75 10.21
CA LYS A 21 2.15 -9.70 9.22
C LYS A 21 2.73 -9.44 7.82
N LEU A 22 2.92 -8.18 7.45
CA LEU A 22 3.56 -7.81 6.19
C LEU A 22 5.01 -8.29 6.14
N LYS A 23 5.80 -8.06 7.19
CA LYS A 23 7.20 -8.55 7.28
C LYS A 23 7.26 -10.07 7.14
N GLN A 24 6.39 -10.80 7.85
CA GLN A 24 6.31 -12.26 7.75
C GLN A 24 5.97 -12.72 6.32
N THR A 25 4.98 -12.09 5.69
CA THR A 25 4.53 -12.44 4.34
C THR A 25 5.61 -12.13 3.30
N ILE A 26 6.36 -11.04 3.45
CA ILE A 26 7.52 -10.72 2.60
C ILE A 26 8.61 -11.79 2.77
N GLY A 27 8.88 -12.22 4.01
CA GLY A 27 9.79 -13.34 4.31
C GLY A 27 9.44 -14.61 3.55
N GLN A 28 8.14 -14.94 3.47
CA GLN A 28 7.65 -16.13 2.79
C GLN A 28 7.64 -16.00 1.27
N LYS A 29 7.12 -14.88 0.74
CA LYS A 29 6.89 -14.71 -0.71
C LYS A 29 8.11 -14.18 -1.46
N ARG A 30 9.05 -13.53 -0.77
CA ARG A 30 10.18 -12.80 -1.38
C ARG A 30 11.43 -12.91 -0.50
N ILE A 31 11.93 -14.14 -0.32
CA ILE A 31 13.11 -14.45 0.51
C ILE A 31 14.30 -13.53 0.17
N LYS A 32 14.57 -13.29 -1.12
CA LYS A 32 15.65 -12.39 -1.58
C LYS A 32 15.49 -10.94 -1.11
N SER A 33 14.26 -10.44 -0.99
CA SER A 33 13.97 -9.08 -0.50
C SER A 33 13.93 -9.00 1.02
N ALA A 34 13.56 -10.09 1.69
CA ALA A 34 13.48 -10.14 3.16
C ALA A 34 14.86 -10.03 3.83
N ASN A 35 15.89 -10.55 3.18
CA ASN A 35 17.28 -10.53 3.64
C ASN A 35 18.05 -9.26 3.25
N ARG A 36 17.41 -8.34 2.51
CA ARG A 36 18.08 -7.11 2.05
C ARG A 36 17.97 -6.04 3.13
N GLU A 37 19.13 -5.56 3.59
CA GLU A 37 19.21 -4.35 4.41
C GLU A 37 18.83 -3.12 3.60
N GLY A 38 18.20 -2.14 4.25
CA GLY A 38 17.76 -0.89 3.61
C GLY A 38 16.52 -1.04 2.73
N MET A 39 15.55 -1.86 3.14
CA MET A 39 14.26 -1.92 2.44
C MET A 39 13.52 -0.59 2.65
N VAL A 40 13.32 0.15 1.56
CA VAL A 40 12.59 1.43 1.60
C VAL A 40 11.09 1.15 1.58
N PHE A 41 10.42 1.54 2.65
CA PHE A 41 8.97 1.54 2.78
C PHE A 41 8.42 2.90 2.35
N HIS A 42 7.67 2.89 1.25
CA HIS A 42 6.99 4.07 0.74
C HIS A 42 5.52 4.03 1.15
N GLN A 43 5.09 5.02 1.93
CA GLN A 43 3.70 5.21 2.30
C GLN A 43 3.32 6.68 2.19
N ASN A 44 2.11 6.95 1.75
CA ASN A 44 1.58 8.31 1.74
C ASN A 44 1.53 8.84 3.17
N THR A 45 1.76 10.13 3.32
CA THR A 45 1.67 10.89 4.57
C THR A 45 0.24 10.86 5.11
N VAL A 46 -0.11 9.78 5.81
CA VAL A 46 -1.33 9.67 6.62
C VAL A 46 -0.97 10.05 8.05
N ARG A 47 -1.87 10.72 8.79
CA ARG A 47 -1.64 11.13 10.19
C ARG A 47 -0.98 10.04 11.05
N ALA A 48 -1.34 8.77 10.88
CA ALA A 48 -0.78 7.63 11.59
C ALA A 48 0.72 7.37 11.33
N THR A 49 1.24 7.71 10.14
CA THR A 49 2.66 7.54 9.77
C THR A 49 3.58 8.60 10.38
N LEU A 50 3.01 9.75 10.74
CA LEU A 50 3.75 10.85 11.37
C LEU A 50 3.92 10.64 12.88
N ILE A 51 3.19 9.70 13.48
CA ILE A 51 3.25 9.43 14.92
C ILE A 51 4.52 8.65 15.26
N THR A 52 5.24 9.09 16.29
CA THR A 52 6.50 8.50 16.78
C THR A 52 6.50 6.97 16.93
N PRO A 53 5.46 6.31 17.48
CA PRO A 53 5.45 4.86 17.65
C PRO A 53 5.50 4.11 16.31
N THR A 54 4.88 4.65 15.26
CA THR A 54 4.91 4.07 13.91
C THR A 54 6.32 4.09 13.34
N ARG A 55 7.03 5.22 13.49
CA ARG A 55 8.43 5.34 13.04
C ARG A 55 9.36 4.39 13.80
N GLN A 56 9.17 4.28 15.12
CA GLN A 56 9.93 3.33 15.93
C GLN A 56 9.68 1.88 15.51
N LYS A 57 8.43 1.52 15.17
CA LYS A 57 8.11 0.19 14.67
C LYS A 57 8.78 -0.09 13.32
N LEU A 58 8.76 0.85 12.39
CA LEU A 58 9.40 0.74 11.08
C LEU A 58 10.91 0.55 11.20
N SER A 59 11.56 1.34 12.07
CA SER A 59 12.98 1.18 12.39
C SER A 59 13.29 -0.19 12.98
N LYS A 60 12.48 -0.70 13.93
CA LYS A 60 12.64 -2.06 14.48
C LYS A 60 12.49 -3.18 13.45
N LEU A 61 11.75 -2.94 12.35
CA LEU A 61 11.61 -3.89 11.25
C LEU A 61 12.76 -3.80 10.22
N GLY A 62 13.67 -2.83 10.39
CA GLY A 62 14.78 -2.56 9.48
C GLY A 62 14.33 -1.90 8.18
N TRP A 63 13.24 -1.12 8.22
CA TRP A 63 12.67 -0.48 7.03
C TRP A 63 12.90 1.03 7.08
N ASP A 64 13.50 1.57 6.02
CA ASP A 64 13.69 3.00 5.84
C ASP A 64 12.40 3.64 5.34
N VAL A 65 12.02 4.78 5.90
CA VAL A 65 10.76 5.45 5.53
C VAL A 65 11.05 6.53 4.51
N LEU A 66 10.55 6.36 3.28
CA LEU A 66 10.59 7.44 2.29
C LEU A 66 9.39 8.38 2.52
N LEU A 67 9.66 9.52 3.14
CA LEU A 67 8.68 10.58 3.32
C LEU A 67 8.45 11.29 1.97
N HIS A 68 7.18 11.37 1.55
CA HIS A 68 6.77 12.17 0.41
C HIS A 68 6.19 13.52 0.89
N PRO A 69 6.29 14.59 0.08
CA PRO A 69 5.65 15.87 0.40
C PRO A 69 4.14 15.69 0.60
N SER A 70 3.58 16.44 1.54
CA SER A 70 2.15 16.43 1.86
C SER A 70 1.31 16.81 0.62
N TYR A 71 0.19 16.12 0.41
CA TYR A 71 -0.79 16.41 -0.66
C TYR A 71 -0.29 16.20 -2.10
N SER A 72 0.50 15.16 -2.36
CA SER A 72 0.86 14.74 -3.73
C SER A 72 0.32 13.36 -4.10
N PRO A 73 -1.02 13.18 -4.20
CA PRO A 73 -1.61 11.90 -4.60
C PRO A 73 -1.14 11.45 -5.99
N ASP A 74 -0.77 12.38 -6.88
CA ASP A 74 -0.18 12.07 -8.18
C ASP A 74 1.21 11.42 -8.11
N LEU A 75 1.89 11.57 -6.97
CA LEU A 75 3.19 10.98 -6.68
C LEU A 75 3.09 9.70 -5.84
N ALA A 76 1.91 9.43 -5.27
CA ALA A 76 1.62 8.24 -4.51
C ALA A 76 1.31 7.07 -5.46
N LEU A 77 2.23 6.11 -5.55
CA LEU A 77 2.10 4.95 -6.42
C LEU A 77 0.78 4.18 -6.20
N LEU A 78 0.35 4.04 -4.95
CA LEU A 78 -0.89 3.35 -4.61
C LEU A 78 -2.14 4.13 -5.02
N ASP A 79 -2.15 5.45 -4.83
CA ASP A 79 -3.33 6.29 -5.11
C ASP A 79 -3.57 6.42 -6.61
N TYR A 80 -2.53 6.82 -7.34
CA TYR A 80 -2.64 6.99 -8.78
C TYR A 80 -2.76 5.67 -9.54
N HIS A 81 -2.00 4.63 -9.18
CA HIS A 81 -1.97 3.43 -10.01
C HIS A 81 -3.00 2.38 -9.57
N LEU A 82 -2.90 1.96 -8.31
CA LEU A 82 -3.66 0.82 -7.82
C LEU A 82 -5.11 1.19 -7.50
N PHE A 83 -5.32 2.24 -6.71
CA PHE A 83 -6.65 2.65 -6.30
C PHE A 83 -7.47 3.20 -7.45
N GLN A 84 -6.87 3.97 -8.37
CA GLN A 84 -7.55 4.40 -9.60
C GLN A 84 -8.04 3.20 -10.43
N SER A 85 -7.18 2.21 -10.67
CA SER A 85 -7.55 1.03 -11.47
C SER A 85 -8.61 0.18 -10.76
N SER A 86 -8.52 0.06 -9.43
CA SER A 86 -9.51 -0.66 -8.64
C SER A 86 -10.86 0.06 -8.63
N GLN A 87 -10.89 1.39 -8.50
CA GLN A 87 -12.11 2.19 -8.57
C GLN A 87 -12.81 2.01 -9.93
N ASN A 88 -12.06 2.03 -11.03
CA ASN A 88 -12.63 1.78 -12.37
C ASN A 88 -13.27 0.38 -12.48
N SER A 89 -12.73 -0.63 -11.78
CA SER A 89 -13.33 -1.97 -11.75
C SER A 89 -14.58 -2.05 -10.86
N GLN A 90 -14.70 -1.14 -9.90
CA GLN A 90 -15.78 -1.10 -8.91
C GLN A 90 -16.93 -0.19 -9.35
N SER A 91 -16.68 0.83 -10.18
CA SER A 91 -17.68 1.83 -10.59
C SER A 91 -18.90 1.26 -11.33
N VAL A 92 -18.85 -0.01 -11.74
CA VAL A 92 -19.92 -0.73 -12.45
C VAL A 92 -20.64 -1.72 -11.54
N LYS A 93 -20.24 -1.86 -10.26
CA LYS A 93 -20.74 -2.91 -9.35
C LYS A 93 -21.25 -2.35 -8.03
N ASN A 94 -22.43 -2.80 -7.61
CA ASN A 94 -22.95 -2.60 -6.26
C ASN A 94 -22.66 -3.86 -5.42
N PHE A 95 -22.20 -3.67 -4.19
CA PHE A 95 -21.92 -4.77 -3.26
C PHE A 95 -22.90 -4.73 -2.10
N ASN A 96 -23.57 -5.86 -1.85
CA ASN A 96 -24.54 -5.98 -0.75
C ASN A 96 -23.89 -6.48 0.54
N TYR A 97 -22.78 -7.23 0.43
CA TYR A 97 -22.07 -7.80 1.56
C TYR A 97 -20.56 -7.53 1.50
N LEU A 98 -19.93 -7.44 2.67
CA LEU A 98 -18.48 -7.28 2.79
C LEU A 98 -17.71 -8.42 2.11
N GLU A 99 -18.27 -9.64 2.12
CA GLU A 99 -17.63 -10.81 1.52
C GLU A 99 -17.58 -10.70 -0.01
N ASP A 100 -18.60 -10.10 -0.63
CA ASP A 100 -18.62 -9.82 -2.07
C ASP A 100 -17.52 -8.83 -2.43
N CYS A 101 -17.31 -7.80 -1.60
CA CYS A 101 -16.21 -6.85 -1.78
C CYS A 101 -14.84 -7.55 -1.73
N LYS A 102 -14.64 -8.44 -0.75
CA LYS A 102 -13.36 -9.18 -0.63
C LYS A 102 -13.13 -10.07 -1.85
N LYS A 103 -14.16 -10.83 -2.26
CA LYS A 103 -14.07 -11.72 -3.43
C LYS A 103 -13.79 -10.93 -4.71
N HIS A 104 -14.40 -9.77 -4.90
CA HIS A 104 -14.12 -8.88 -6.03
C HIS A 104 -12.68 -8.38 -6.00
N LEU A 105 -12.15 -7.99 -4.84
CA LEU A 105 -10.75 -7.58 -4.72
C LEU A 105 -9.78 -8.73 -5.04
N ASP A 106 -10.03 -9.92 -4.51
CA ASP A 106 -9.20 -11.11 -4.79
C ASP A 106 -9.21 -11.44 -6.30
N GLN A 107 -10.38 -11.36 -6.94
CA GLN A 107 -10.52 -11.53 -8.39
C GLN A 107 -9.79 -10.44 -9.17
N PHE A 108 -9.95 -9.17 -8.77
CA PHE A 108 -9.28 -8.03 -9.41
C PHE A 108 -7.76 -8.18 -9.41
N PHE A 109 -7.17 -8.57 -8.27
CA PHE A 109 -5.72 -8.81 -8.18
C PHE A 109 -5.25 -10.02 -8.98
N SER A 110 -6.12 -11.02 -9.16
CA SER A 110 -5.83 -12.21 -9.98
C SER A 110 -5.87 -11.91 -11.47
N ASP A 111 -6.84 -11.10 -11.92
CA ASP A 111 -7.08 -10.77 -13.34
C ASP A 111 -6.14 -9.69 -13.87
N ASN A 112 -5.53 -8.90 -12.98
CA ASN A 112 -4.71 -7.75 -13.37
C ASN A 112 -3.25 -7.86 -12.87
N PRO A 113 -2.50 -8.90 -13.27
CA PRO A 113 -1.09 -9.02 -12.90
C PRO A 113 -0.24 -7.87 -13.46
N TRP A 114 -0.74 -7.18 -14.50
CA TRP A 114 -0.08 -6.03 -15.14
C TRP A 114 -0.20 -4.71 -14.36
N ILE A 115 -1.11 -4.61 -13.37
CA ILE A 115 -1.15 -3.50 -12.38
C ILE A 115 -0.03 -3.73 -11.34
N SER A 116 1.10 -4.22 -11.82
CA SER A 116 2.26 -4.53 -11.00
C SER A 116 2.87 -3.24 -10.48
N TYR A 117 3.53 -3.36 -9.33
CA TYR A 117 4.37 -2.30 -8.77
C TYR A 117 5.33 -1.69 -9.82
N GLU A 118 5.84 -2.50 -10.74
CA GLU A 118 6.78 -2.06 -11.78
C GLU A 118 6.14 -1.12 -12.79
N SER A 119 4.94 -1.47 -13.29
CA SER A 119 4.15 -0.64 -14.22
C SER A 119 3.86 0.73 -13.61
N GLY A 120 3.43 0.75 -12.34
CA GLY A 120 3.19 1.99 -11.64
C GLY A 120 4.47 2.81 -11.42
N ARG A 121 5.59 2.17 -11.04
CA ARG A 121 6.88 2.85 -10.82
C ARG A 121 7.37 3.56 -12.08
N MET A 122 7.26 2.89 -13.23
CA MET A 122 7.63 3.49 -14.52
C MET A 122 6.77 4.70 -14.88
N LYS A 123 5.46 4.65 -14.61
CA LYS A 123 4.55 5.78 -14.81
C LYS A 123 4.85 6.94 -13.87
N LEU A 124 5.21 6.65 -12.61
CA LEU A 124 5.61 7.66 -11.64
C LEU A 124 6.87 8.43 -12.08
N HIS A 125 7.89 7.72 -12.57
CA HIS A 125 9.13 8.35 -13.06
C HIS A 125 8.85 9.34 -14.20
N LYS A 126 7.97 8.98 -15.14
CA LYS A 126 7.54 9.88 -16.23
C LYS A 126 6.81 11.12 -15.70
N ARG A 127 5.95 10.97 -14.68
CA ARG A 127 5.21 12.08 -14.07
C ARG A 127 6.12 13.06 -13.35
N GLN A 128 7.11 12.57 -12.60
CA GLN A 128 8.09 13.41 -11.92
C GLN A 128 8.87 14.30 -12.91
N GLN A 129 9.20 13.78 -14.10
CA GLN A 129 9.86 14.56 -15.15
C GLN A 129 8.97 15.67 -15.75
N ILE A 130 7.65 15.52 -15.70
CA ILE A 130 6.70 16.53 -16.19
C ILE A 130 6.54 17.67 -15.18
N ILE A 131 6.55 17.35 -13.88
CA ILE A 131 6.29 18.32 -12.80
C ILE A 131 7.51 19.22 -12.50
N ILE A 132 8.73 18.79 -12.85
CA ILE A 132 9.99 19.50 -12.54
C ILE A 132 10.39 20.54 -13.64
N LYS A 133 9.54 20.79 -14.64
CA LYS A 133 9.74 21.87 -15.63
C LYS A 133 9.07 23.17 -15.20
#